data_AF-A0A7V3MIR6-F1
#
_entry.id   AF-A0A7V3MIR6-F1
#
_cell.length_a   1.000
_cell.length_b   1.000
_cell.length_c   1.000
_cell.angle_alpha   90.00
_cell.angle_beta   90.00
_cell.angle_gamma   90.00
#
_symmetry.space_group_name_H-M   'P 1'
#
loop_
_entity.id
_entity.type
_entity.pdbx_description
1 polymer ?
#
loop_
_entity_poly.entity_id
_entity_poly.type
_entity_poly.pdbx_seq_one_letter_code
_entity_poly.pdbx_strand_id
1 'polypeptide(L)' 'MTVEELAAAIRDGDRAALARAITLLESTRPDHHERAQQLLLELMPDSGGAHRVGITGVPGAGKSTTIEA' A
#
# COMPACT_ATOMS: atom_id res chain seq x y z
N MET A 1 -14.42 -6.90 9.67
CA MET A 1 -13.34 -7.42 8.83
C MET A 1 -12.11 -7.58 9.70
N THR A 2 -11.60 -8.80 9.85
CA THR A 2 -10.36 -9.09 10.60
C THR A 2 -9.13 -8.68 9.78
N VAL A 3 -7.93 -8.92 10.31
CA VAL A 3 -6.68 -8.71 9.55
C VAL A 3 -6.55 -9.73 8.43
N GLU A 4 -6.91 -10.98 8.71
CA GLU A 4 -6.82 -12.11 7.78
C GLU A 4 -7.80 -11.93 6.62
N GLU A 5 -9.03 -11.50 6.89
CA GLU A 5 -10.03 -11.19 5.85
C GLU A 5 -9.57 -10.03 4.96
N LEU A 6 -8.91 -9.02 5.55
CA LEU A 6 -8.37 -7.90 4.79
C LEU A 6 -7.18 -8.31 3.93
N ALA A 7 -6.27 -9.12 4.48
CA ALA A 7 -5.14 -9.66 3.72
C ALA A 7 -5.59 -10.55 2.56
N ALA A 8 -6.57 -11.43 2.79
CA ALA A 8 -7.14 -12.27 1.75
C ALA A 8 -7.76 -11.43 0.61
N ALA A 9 -8.53 -10.40 0.93
CA ALA A 9 -9.11 -9.50 -0.07
C ALA A 9 -8.04 -8.73 -0.85
N ILE A 10 -6.94 -8.31 -0.20
CA ILE A 10 -5.81 -7.67 -0.89
C ILE A 10 -5.12 -8.65 -1.86
N ARG A 11 -4.90 -9.90 -1.44
CA ARG A 11 -4.31 -10.95 -2.30
C ARG A 11 -5.19 -11.26 -3.51
N ASP A 12 -6.51 -11.16 -3.36
CA ASP A 12 -7.48 -11.32 -4.46
C ASP A 12 -7.57 -10.08 -5.38
N GLY A 13 -6.84 -9.01 -5.06
CA GLY A 13 -6.80 -7.79 -5.86
C GLY A 13 -7.98 -6.83 -5.63
N ASP A 14 -8.72 -6.96 -4.53
CA ASP A 14 -9.78 -6.00 -4.18
C ASP A 14 -9.19 -4.60 -3.94
N ARG A 15 -9.44 -3.70 -4.89
CA ARG A 15 -8.99 -2.30 -4.84
C ARG A 15 -9.56 -1.53 -3.64
N ALA A 16 -10.78 -1.84 -3.21
CA ALA A 16 -11.37 -1.21 -2.03
C ALA A 16 -10.72 -1.72 -0.75
N ALA A 17 -10.35 -3.01 -0.68
CA ALA A 17 -9.54 -3.56 0.41
C ALA A 17 -8.16 -2.89 0.48
N LEU A 18 -7.49 -2.73 -0.65
CA LEU A 18 -6.21 -2.02 -0.73
C LEU A 18 -6.33 -0.57 -0.25
N ALA A 19 -7.35 0.18 -0.69
CA ALA A 19 -7.58 1.54 -0.24
C ALA A 19 -7.80 1.61 1.29
N ARG A 20 -8.60 0.70 1.85
CA ARG A 20 -8.81 0.60 3.31
C ARG A 20 -7.51 0.31 4.06
N ALA A 21 -6.65 -0.55 3.53
CA ALA A 21 -5.35 -0.85 4.12
C ALA A 21 -4.42 0.38 4.10
N ILE A 22 -4.36 1.13 2.99
CA ILE A 22 -3.60 2.38 2.91
C ILE A 22 -4.09 3.36 3.99
N THR A 23 -5.40 3.60 4.08
CA THR A 23 -5.98 4.46 5.12
C THR A 23 -5.66 3.98 6.54
N LEU A 24 -5.68 2.66 6.78
CA LEU A 24 -5.32 2.08 8.08
C LEU A 24 -3.85 2.37 8.42
N LEU A 25 -2.93 2.20 7.45
CA LEU A 25 -1.50 2.45 7.63
C LEU A 25 -1.14 3.93 7.78
N GLU A 26 -1.87 4.83 7.12
CA GLU A 26 -1.68 6.29 7.22
C GLU A 26 -2.33 6.90 8.48
N SER A 27 -3.12 6.11 9.22
CA SER A 27 -3.82 6.61 10.39
C SER A 27 -2.87 6.94 11.54
N THR A 28 -3.12 8.06 12.21
CA THR A 28 -2.42 8.51 13.42
C THR A 28 -3.04 8.01 14.71
N ARG A 29 -4.10 7.18 14.63
CA ARG A 29 -4.78 6.66 15.81
C ARG A 29 -4.01 5.47 16.41
N PRO A 30 -3.78 5.42 17.73
CA PRO A 30 -3.04 4.33 18.39
C PRO A 30 -3.59 2.92 18.11
N ASP A 31 -4.90 2.76 18.13
CA ASP A 31 -5.58 1.49 17.88
C ASP A 31 -5.42 0.98 16.43
N HIS A 32 -5.20 1.91 15.48
CA HIS A 32 -4.94 1.54 14.10
C HIS A 32 -3.50 1.07 13.88
N HIS A 33 -2.53 1.56 14.65
CA HIS A 33 -1.12 1.19 14.48
C HIS A 33 -0.88 -0.30 14.73
N GLU A 34 -1.44 -0.85 15.81
CA GLU A 34 -1.28 -2.29 16.13
C GLU A 34 -1.87 -3.16 15.01
N ARG A 35 -3.08 -2.81 14.56
CA ARG A 35 -3.76 -3.53 13.48
C ARG A 35 -3.03 -3.40 12.14
N ALA A 36 -2.45 -2.24 11.84
CA ALA A 36 -1.66 -2.00 10.64
C ALA A 36 -0.37 -2.83 10.63
N GLN A 37 0.31 -2.95 11.77
CA GLN A 37 1.50 -3.79 11.91
C GLN A 37 1.17 -5.27 11.71
N GLN A 38 0.06 -5.75 12.29
CA GLN A 38 -0.40 -7.13 12.07
C GLN A 38 -0.68 -7.40 10.59
N LEU A 39 -1.35 -6.47 9.90
CA LEU A 39 -1.61 -6.57 8.47
C LEU A 39 -0.31 -6.59 7.64
N LEU A 40 0.67 -5.76 7.99
CA LEU A 40 1.97 -5.76 7.33
C LEU A 40 2.69 -7.10 7.50
N LEU A 41 2.74 -7.64 8.72
CA LEU A 41 3.34 -8.94 9.00
C LEU A 41 2.66 -10.07 8.21
N GLU A 42 1.33 -10.05 8.14
CA GLU A 42 0.55 -11.02 7.37
C GLU A 42 0.87 -10.95 5.87
N LEU A 43 1.07 -9.75 5.30
CA LEU A 43 1.36 -9.54 3.88
C LEU A 43 2.86 -9.58 3.54
N MET A 44 3.76 -9.62 4.52
CA MET A 44 5.21 -9.61 4.30
C MET A 44 5.71 -10.69 3.32
N PRO A 45 5.23 -11.95 3.36
CA PRO A 45 5.67 -12.99 2.44
C PRO A 45 5.38 -12.68 0.96
N ASP A 46 4.39 -11.84 0.68
CA ASP A 46 3.97 -11.45 -0.67
C ASP A 46 4.76 -10.24 -1.20
N SER A 47 5.60 -9.62 -0.36
CA SER A 47 6.35 -8.41 -0.70
C SER A 47 7.69 -8.70 -1.41
N GLY A 48 8.21 -7.71 -2.13
CA GLY A 48 9.55 -7.78 -2.77
C GLY A 48 9.57 -8.30 -4.20
N GLY A 49 8.46 -8.85 -4.71
CA GLY A 49 8.35 -9.28 -6.12
C GLY A 49 8.17 -8.16 -7.16
N ALA A 50 8.06 -6.90 -6.72
CA ALA A 50 7.84 -5.74 -7.60
C ALA A 50 9.12 -4.91 -7.81
N HIS A 51 9.28 -4.36 -9.01
CA HIS A 51 10.32 -3.36 -9.27
C HIS A 51 10.02 -2.05 -8.55
N ARG A 52 11.01 -1.50 -7.84
CA ARG A 52 10.92 -0.19 -7.18
C ARG A 52 11.77 0.83 -7.93
N VAL A 53 11.13 1.77 -8.61
CA VAL A 53 11.80 2.80 -9.44
C VAL A 53 11.53 4.18 -8.84
N GLY A 54 12.58 4.91 -8.48
CA GLY A 54 12.47 6.30 -8.04
C GLY A 54 12.59 7.26 -9.22
N ILE A 55 11.65 8.19 -9.36
CA ILE A 55 11.63 9.19 -10.44
C ILE A 55 11.68 10.58 -9.80
N THR A 56 12.62 11.42 -10.22
CA THR A 56 12.84 12.77 -9.69
C THR A 56 13.16 13.76 -10.81
N GLY A 57 13.20 15.05 -10.47
CA GLY A 57 13.40 16.16 -11.40
C GLY A 57 12.74 17.44 -10.91
N VAL A 58 13.20 18.59 -11.39
CA VAL A 58 12.67 19.92 -11.01
C VAL A 58 11.21 20.11 -11.43
N PRO A 59 10.45 21.06 -10.85
CA PRO A 59 9.13 21.44 -11.35
C PRO A 59 9.19 21.78 -12.85
N GLY A 60 8.23 21.29 -13.64
CA GLY A 60 8.21 21.50 -15.10
C GLY A 60 9.09 20.57 -15.95
N ALA A 61 9.90 19.69 -15.36
CA ALA A 61 10.79 18.76 -16.12
C ALA A 61 10.08 17.63 -16.90
N GLY A 62 8.74 17.64 -17.00
CA GLY A 62 7.98 16.61 -17.72
C GLY A 62 7.75 15.28 -16.97
N LYS A 63 8.09 15.19 -15.67
CA LYS A 63 8.00 13.95 -14.87
C LYS A 63 6.66 13.21 -14.99
N SER A 64 5.53 13.92 -14.88
CA SER A 64 4.21 13.30 -14.95
C SER A 64 3.92 12.74 -16.34
N THR A 65 4.29 13.48 -17.39
CA THR A 65 4.14 13.05 -18.79
C THR A 65 4.97 11.80 -19.07
N THR A 66 6.20 11.71 -18.53
CA THR A 66 7.04 10.51 -18.65
C THR A 66 6.48 9.29 -17.92
N ILE A 67 5.74 9.48 -16.82
CA ILE A 67 5.13 8.38 -16.05
C ILE A 67 3.84 7.87 -16.73
N GLU A 68 3.12 8.74 -17.43
CA GLU A 68 1.85 8.41 -18.08
C GLU A 68 2.01 7.77 -19.47
N ALA A 69 3.04 8.17 -20.22
CA ALA A 69 3.33 7.71 -21.58
C ALA A 69 3.80 6.24 -21.64
#